data_AF-A0A962MYM7-F1
#
_entry.id   AF-A0A962MYM7-F1
#
_cell.length_a   1.000
_cell.length_b   1.000
_cell.length_c   1.000
_cell.angle_alpha   90.00
_cell.angle_beta   90.00
_cell.angle_gamma   90.00
#
_symmetry.space_group_name_H-M   'P 1'
#
loop_
_entity.id
_entity.type
_entity.pdbx_description
1 polymer ?
#
loop_
_entity_poly.entity_id
_entity_poly.type
_entity_poly.pdbx_seq_one_letter_code
_entity_poly.pdbx_strand_id
1 'polypeptide(L)'
;MKRWLLLILSGVLVPGAGAELKWPDNVGLALEWQQSPFVGGEVWQTVRPMLLDKDGLAVSWPYWSFAEFSAGAVYLGLGLDEWDHRRGDSAALGDMKALDRALNGRLGVALRAGDGVFSLELGQDLLAHKGAQAKLRYAHDLVLGRVHPFAELQWLSADMADYYVGVNADEVTVGRPAYQAGDALGLKAGVTFEYPLTRNLTVLGGVGLTGWDSAVTDSPIVDRDVIWDGYAGLNLLW
;
A
#
# COMPACT_ATOMS: atom_id res chain seq x y z
N MET A 1 44.20 -17.75 3.90
CA MET A 1 43.19 -18.81 4.07
C MET A 1 41.97 -18.45 3.21
N LYS A 2 41.53 -19.37 2.31
CA LYS A 2 40.26 -19.46 1.53
C LYS A 2 39.75 -18.15 0.85
N ARG A 3 39.91 -17.85 -0.45
CA ARG A 3 39.58 -18.49 -1.76
C ARG A 3 38.08 -18.32 -2.19
N TRP A 4 37.89 -17.84 -3.43
CA TRP A 4 36.67 -17.74 -4.29
C TRP A 4 35.74 -16.53 -4.05
N LEU A 5 35.19 -15.79 -5.04
CA LEU A 5 34.88 -16.07 -6.46
C LEU A 5 34.92 -14.79 -7.33
N LEU A 6 35.35 -14.95 -8.59
CA LEU A 6 35.31 -13.97 -9.68
C LEU A 6 33.91 -13.92 -10.34
N LEU A 7 33.43 -12.70 -10.62
CA LEU A 7 32.97 -12.18 -11.92
C LEU A 7 31.86 -12.91 -12.74
N ILE A 8 30.79 -12.13 -13.00
CA ILE A 8 30.08 -11.87 -14.28
C ILE A 8 28.55 -12.00 -14.16
N LEU A 9 27.86 -10.85 -14.23
CA LEU A 9 26.76 -10.63 -15.17
C LEU A 9 26.58 -9.12 -15.38
N SER A 10 27.43 -8.62 -16.27
CA SER A 10 27.27 -7.36 -16.99
C SER A 10 26.08 -7.47 -17.95
N GLY A 11 25.14 -6.51 -17.87
CA GLY A 11 24.15 -6.32 -18.94
C GLY A 11 22.77 -5.88 -18.51
N VAL A 12 22.64 -4.87 -17.64
CA VAL A 12 21.43 -4.04 -17.60
C VAL A 12 21.92 -2.61 -17.75
N LEU A 13 21.34 -1.89 -18.72
CA LEU A 13 21.63 -0.48 -18.98
C LEU A 13 21.64 0.29 -17.65
N VAL A 14 22.77 0.91 -17.34
CA VAL A 14 22.88 1.90 -16.26
C VAL A 14 22.56 3.25 -16.90
N PRO A 15 21.39 3.86 -16.65
CA PRO A 15 21.23 5.28 -16.90
C PRO A 15 21.78 6.03 -15.67
N GLY A 16 22.95 6.64 -15.82
CA GLY A 16 23.37 7.75 -14.96
C GLY A 16 24.05 7.36 -13.64
N ALA A 17 25.17 8.03 -13.39
CA ALA A 17 26.00 7.94 -12.19
C ALA A 17 25.22 8.14 -10.86
N GLY A 18 25.56 7.32 -9.86
CA GLY A 18 25.45 7.68 -8.44
C GLY A 18 24.16 7.27 -7.73
N ALA A 19 23.94 5.98 -7.54
CA ALA A 19 23.04 5.55 -6.46
C ALA A 19 23.72 5.84 -5.11
N GLU A 20 23.36 6.96 -4.48
CA GLU A 20 23.83 7.31 -3.13
C GLU A 20 22.78 6.87 -2.09
N LEU A 21 23.23 6.19 -1.04
CA LEU A 21 22.36 5.85 0.09
C LEU A 21 22.01 7.13 0.87
N LYS A 22 20.88 7.75 0.53
CA LYS A 22 20.35 8.89 1.27
C LYS A 22 19.69 8.40 2.56
N TRP A 23 20.27 8.76 3.71
CA TRP A 23 19.55 8.63 4.98
C TRP A 23 18.39 9.62 5.01
N PRO A 24 17.23 9.23 5.58
CA PRO A 24 16.13 10.16 5.75
C PRO A 24 16.56 11.29 6.68
N ASP A 25 16.22 12.52 6.30
CA ASP A 25 16.36 13.74 7.11
C ASP A 25 15.11 14.02 7.93
N ASN A 26 14.23 13.03 8.02
CA ASN A 26 12.99 13.14 8.75
C ASN A 26 12.54 11.79 9.30
N VAL A 27 11.67 11.82 10.31
CA VAL A 27 10.97 10.65 10.84
C VAL A 27 9.60 11.06 11.33
N GLY A 28 8.62 10.24 11.01
CA GLY A 28 7.27 10.42 11.48
C GLY A 28 6.67 9.13 11.98
N LEU A 29 5.59 9.29 12.72
CA LEU A 29 4.72 8.21 13.16
C LEU A 29 3.28 8.65 12.90
N ALA A 30 2.49 7.76 12.32
CA ALA A 30 1.05 7.93 12.21
C ALA A 30 0.32 6.78 12.87
N LEU A 31 -0.82 7.14 13.47
CA LEU A 31 -1.88 6.21 13.79
C LEU A 31 -2.83 6.16 12.61
N GLU A 32 -3.12 4.96 12.14
CA GLU A 32 -4.02 4.66 11.05
C GLU A 32 -5.24 3.93 11.59
N TRP A 33 -6.40 4.22 11.01
CA TRP A 33 -7.67 3.57 11.23
C TRP A 33 -8.16 3.02 9.90
N GLN A 34 -8.48 1.74 9.87
CA GLN A 34 -8.95 1.07 8.66
C GLN A 34 -10.24 0.34 8.99
N GLN A 35 -11.29 0.63 8.22
CA GLN A 35 -12.52 -0.13 8.29
C GLN A 35 -12.29 -1.51 7.68
N SER A 36 -12.66 -2.56 8.41
CA SER A 36 -12.65 -3.91 7.89
C SER A 36 -13.77 -4.11 6.84
N PRO A 37 -13.50 -4.75 5.69
CA PRO A 37 -14.55 -5.07 4.71
C PRO A 37 -15.41 -6.28 5.14
N PHE A 38 -14.93 -7.04 6.13
CA PHE A 38 -15.50 -8.33 6.50
C PHE A 38 -16.77 -8.19 7.34
N VAL A 39 -17.66 -9.18 7.22
CA VAL A 39 -18.92 -9.23 7.95
C VAL A 39 -18.73 -9.06 9.45
N GLY A 40 -19.38 -8.05 10.04
CA GLY A 40 -19.24 -7.75 11.47
C GLY A 40 -17.83 -7.36 11.92
N GLY A 41 -16.95 -7.01 10.97
CA GLY A 41 -15.59 -6.61 11.25
C GLY A 41 -15.50 -5.22 11.89
N GLU A 42 -14.61 -5.09 12.87
CA GLU A 42 -14.37 -3.84 13.56
C GLU A 42 -13.36 -2.94 12.80
N VAL A 43 -13.32 -1.67 13.18
CA VAL A 43 -12.23 -0.77 12.74
C VAL A 43 -10.97 -1.17 13.49
N TRP A 44 -9.90 -1.44 12.77
CA TRP A 44 -8.61 -1.78 13.37
C TRP A 44 -7.61 -0.64 13.20
N GLN A 45 -6.59 -0.66 14.05
CA GLN A 45 -5.62 0.42 14.16
C GLN A 45 -4.20 -0.09 13.96
N THR A 46 -3.41 0.67 13.21
CA THR A 46 -1.98 0.43 13.03
C THR A 46 -1.17 1.66 13.30
N VAL A 47 0.02 1.46 13.86
CA VAL A 47 1.04 2.49 13.89
C VAL A 47 1.99 2.24 12.74
N ARG A 48 2.16 3.23 11.87
CA ARG A 48 3.12 3.16 10.75
C ARG A 48 4.19 4.24 10.90
N PRO A 49 5.48 3.89 10.72
CA PRO A 49 6.50 4.89 10.50
C PRO A 49 6.19 5.62 9.19
N MET A 50 6.40 6.93 9.21
CA MET A 50 6.22 7.79 8.04
C MET A 50 7.51 8.53 7.76
N LEU A 51 7.76 8.75 6.48
CA LEU A 51 8.77 9.68 6.01
C LEU A 51 8.07 10.60 5.04
N LEU A 52 8.32 11.90 5.16
CA LEU A 52 7.89 12.87 4.17
C LEU A 52 8.92 12.87 3.04
N ASP A 53 8.45 12.59 1.84
CA ASP A 53 9.26 12.84 0.65
C ASP A 53 9.21 14.34 0.34
N LYS A 54 10.38 14.96 0.42
CA LYS A 54 10.63 16.39 0.17
C LYS A 54 10.32 16.77 -1.29
N ASP A 55 10.29 15.79 -2.19
CA ASP A 55 10.03 15.97 -3.61
C ASP A 55 8.55 15.79 -3.99
N GLY A 56 7.66 15.47 -3.04
CA GLY A 56 6.23 15.28 -3.31
C GLY A 56 5.89 13.93 -3.93
N LEU A 57 6.85 12.99 -3.97
CA LEU A 57 6.60 11.61 -4.38
C LEU A 57 6.09 10.83 -3.16
N ALA A 58 4.78 10.61 -3.06
CA ALA A 58 4.19 9.83 -1.98
C ALA A 58 4.48 8.32 -2.16
N VAL A 59 5.68 7.88 -1.76
CA VAL A 59 6.08 6.47 -1.79
C VAL A 59 6.06 5.87 -0.38
N SER A 60 5.30 4.79 -0.20
CA SER A 60 5.23 4.08 1.09
C SER A 60 6.58 3.45 1.47
N TRP A 61 7.04 3.65 2.70
CA TRP A 61 8.30 3.11 3.24
C TRP A 61 8.16 1.64 3.74
N PRO A 62 9.23 0.82 3.75
CA PRO A 62 10.59 1.05 3.22
C PRO A 62 10.68 1.01 1.70
N TYR A 63 11.40 1.98 1.14
CA TYR A 63 11.81 1.99 -0.27
C TYR A 63 13.24 2.52 -0.46
N TRP A 64 13.83 2.14 -1.59
CA TRP A 64 15.13 2.56 -2.09
C TRP A 64 14.95 3.07 -3.52
N SER A 65 15.23 4.35 -3.75
CA SER A 65 15.37 4.90 -5.10
C SER A 65 16.71 4.48 -5.67
N PHE A 66 16.73 4.06 -6.94
CA PHE A 66 17.97 3.67 -7.63
C PHE A 66 18.13 4.39 -8.98
N ALA A 67 17.11 5.13 -9.41
CA ALA A 67 17.20 6.11 -10.49
C ALA A 67 16.31 7.31 -10.16
N GLU A 68 16.93 8.47 -9.99
CA GLU A 68 16.25 9.76 -9.82
C GLU A 68 16.53 10.64 -11.05
N PHE A 69 15.53 11.34 -11.54
CA PHE A 69 15.63 12.23 -12.68
C PHE A 69 14.75 13.47 -12.46
N SER A 70 14.94 14.51 -13.27
CA SER A 70 14.28 15.81 -13.06
C SER A 70 12.75 15.73 -12.98
N ALA A 71 12.16 14.75 -13.65
CA ALA A 71 10.73 14.53 -13.71
C ALA A 71 10.22 13.40 -12.78
N GLY A 72 11.06 12.73 -11.99
CA GLY A 72 10.59 11.60 -11.19
C GLY A 72 11.66 10.63 -10.67
N ALA A 73 11.22 9.46 -10.22
CA ALA A 73 12.10 8.43 -9.70
C ALA A 73 11.58 7.02 -9.99
N VAL A 74 12.51 6.06 -10.04
CA VAL A 74 12.24 4.61 -9.98
C VAL A 74 12.75 4.09 -8.64
N TYR A 75 11.92 3.30 -7.97
CA TYR A 75 12.20 2.80 -6.64
C TYR A 75 11.83 1.32 -6.48
N LEU A 76 12.54 0.66 -5.56
CA LEU A 76 12.19 -0.66 -5.04
C LEU A 76 11.74 -0.51 -3.60
N GLY A 77 10.71 -1.25 -3.19
CA GLY A 77 10.20 -1.21 -1.83
C GLY A 77 9.95 -2.58 -1.26
N LEU A 78 9.86 -2.63 0.06
CA LEU A 78 9.25 -3.73 0.80
C LEU A 78 8.07 -3.15 1.58
N GLY A 79 7.03 -3.92 1.80
CA GLY A 79 5.90 -3.47 2.59
C GLY A 79 5.03 -4.63 3.04
N LEU A 80 4.50 -4.55 4.26
CA LEU A 80 3.41 -5.43 4.63
C LEU A 80 2.19 -5.09 3.79
N ASP A 81 1.32 -6.07 3.55
CA ASP A 81 0.01 -5.77 2.98
C ASP A 81 -0.78 -4.76 3.87
N GLU A 82 -1.76 -4.11 3.24
CA GLU A 82 -2.67 -3.17 3.91
C GLU A 82 -4.01 -3.86 4.29
N TRP A 83 -4.11 -5.17 4.05
CA TRP A 83 -5.33 -5.93 4.21
C TRP A 83 -5.50 -6.42 5.65
N ASP A 84 -6.75 -6.57 6.07
CA ASP A 84 -7.08 -7.01 7.40
C ASP A 84 -6.92 -8.54 7.53
N HIS A 85 -5.70 -8.97 7.86
CA HIS A 85 -5.37 -10.38 8.13
C HIS A 85 -6.14 -11.00 9.31
N ARG A 86 -6.79 -10.19 10.16
CA ARG A 86 -7.60 -10.67 11.29
C ARG A 86 -9.08 -10.75 10.97
N ARG A 87 -9.46 -10.42 9.74
CA ARG A 87 -10.84 -10.35 9.27
C ARG A 87 -11.76 -9.58 10.24
N GLY A 88 -11.29 -8.44 10.71
CA GLY A 88 -12.01 -7.52 11.57
C GLY A 88 -12.24 -8.03 12.98
N ASP A 89 -11.46 -9.03 13.41
CA ASP A 89 -11.71 -9.82 14.63
C ASP A 89 -13.17 -10.35 14.65
N SER A 90 -13.76 -10.61 13.47
CA SER A 90 -15.17 -10.96 13.32
C SER A 90 -15.49 -12.28 14.00
N ALA A 91 -16.42 -12.24 14.94
CA ALA A 91 -16.94 -13.45 15.60
C ALA A 91 -17.58 -14.43 14.61
N ALA A 92 -18.15 -13.92 13.49
CA ALA A 92 -18.78 -14.74 12.46
C ALA A 92 -17.76 -15.50 11.59
N LEU A 93 -16.50 -15.06 11.59
CA LEU A 93 -15.42 -15.63 10.78
C LEU A 93 -14.33 -16.29 11.62
N GLY A 94 -14.51 -16.38 12.95
CA GLY A 94 -13.52 -16.93 13.88
C GLY A 94 -13.25 -18.43 13.72
N ASP A 95 -14.06 -19.14 12.95
CA ASP A 95 -13.89 -20.55 12.60
C ASP A 95 -13.11 -20.75 11.29
N MET A 96 -12.85 -19.69 10.53
CA MET A 96 -12.05 -19.74 9.31
C MET A 96 -10.55 -19.81 9.61
N LYS A 97 -9.77 -20.24 8.62
CA LYS A 97 -8.32 -20.29 8.75
C LYS A 97 -7.76 -18.87 8.92
N ALA A 98 -6.80 -18.73 9.84
CA ALA A 98 -6.10 -17.46 10.04
C ALA A 98 -5.30 -17.08 8.79
N LEU A 99 -5.30 -15.78 8.48
CA LEU A 99 -4.46 -15.23 7.43
C LEU A 99 -3.08 -14.88 8.02
N ASP A 100 -2.05 -15.29 7.31
CA ASP A 100 -0.68 -14.91 7.57
C ASP A 100 -0.45 -13.47 7.09
N ARG A 101 0.54 -12.81 7.69
CA ARG A 101 0.96 -11.49 7.23
C ARG A 101 1.71 -11.63 5.91
N ALA A 102 1.27 -10.93 4.86
CA ALA A 102 1.98 -10.89 3.59
C ALA A 102 3.07 -9.82 3.61
N LEU A 103 4.19 -10.12 2.97
CA LEU A 103 5.28 -9.16 2.75
C LEU A 103 5.46 -9.01 1.25
N ASN A 104 5.17 -7.82 0.74
CA ASN A 104 5.25 -7.49 -0.66
C ASN A 104 6.62 -6.90 -1.03
N GLY A 105 7.25 -7.48 -2.05
CA GLY A 105 8.28 -6.81 -2.82
C GLY A 105 7.64 -5.88 -3.83
N ARG A 106 8.09 -4.63 -3.89
CA ARG A 106 7.48 -3.58 -4.70
C ARG A 106 8.48 -2.97 -5.66
N LEU A 107 8.05 -2.70 -6.89
CA LEU A 107 8.77 -1.92 -7.88
C LEU A 107 7.83 -0.81 -8.34
N GLY A 108 8.28 0.44 -8.26
CA GLY A 108 7.45 1.57 -8.64
C GLY A 108 8.20 2.63 -9.43
N VAL A 109 7.41 3.41 -10.15
CA VAL A 109 7.83 4.63 -10.83
C VAL A 109 6.88 5.75 -10.41
N ALA A 110 7.44 6.92 -10.13
CA ALA A 110 6.67 8.10 -9.82
C ALA A 110 7.16 9.28 -10.69
N LEU A 111 6.21 9.97 -11.31
CA LEU A 111 6.45 10.97 -12.35
C LEU A 111 5.68 12.25 -12.01
N ARG A 112 6.37 13.38 -12.00
CA ARG A 112 5.75 14.71 -11.96
C ARG A 112 4.98 14.94 -13.25
N ALA A 113 3.73 15.36 -13.14
CA ALA A 113 2.85 15.66 -14.26
C ALA A 113 2.02 16.91 -13.94
N GLY A 114 2.38 18.04 -14.56
CA GLY A 114 1.75 19.33 -14.28
C GLY A 114 1.93 19.73 -12.82
N ASP A 115 0.81 19.86 -12.12
CA ASP A 115 0.65 20.20 -10.71
C ASP A 115 0.40 18.96 -9.84
N GLY A 116 0.89 17.79 -10.24
CA GLY A 116 0.75 16.59 -9.43
C GLY A 116 1.77 15.51 -9.77
N VAL A 117 1.53 14.32 -9.22
CA VAL A 117 2.37 13.13 -9.38
C VAL A 117 1.52 11.94 -9.78
N PHE A 118 1.92 11.29 -10.86
CA PHE A 118 1.47 9.93 -11.16
C PHE A 118 2.44 8.92 -10.55
N SER A 119 1.92 7.88 -9.92
CA SER A 119 2.71 6.72 -9.51
C SER A 119 2.09 5.43 -10.01
N LEU A 120 2.95 4.54 -10.49
CA LEU A 120 2.62 3.15 -10.78
C LEU A 120 3.49 2.28 -9.89
N GLU A 121 2.88 1.38 -9.14
CA GLU A 121 3.55 0.43 -8.28
C GLU A 121 3.08 -1.00 -8.59
N LEU A 122 4.03 -1.90 -8.75
CA LEU A 122 3.78 -3.34 -8.89
C LEU A 122 4.27 -4.02 -7.61
N GLY A 123 3.42 -4.83 -7.00
CA GLY A 123 3.70 -5.59 -5.79
C GLY A 123 3.57 -7.09 -6.03
N GLN A 124 4.43 -7.86 -5.39
CA GLN A 124 4.40 -9.32 -5.39
C GLN A 124 4.59 -9.80 -3.95
N ASP A 125 3.67 -10.61 -3.45
CA ASP A 125 3.82 -11.24 -2.14
C ASP A 125 4.96 -12.28 -2.16
N LEU A 126 5.75 -12.23 -1.10
CA LEU A 126 6.95 -13.05 -0.91
C LEU A 126 6.75 -14.13 0.17
N LEU A 127 5.67 -14.10 0.96
CA LEU A 127 5.53 -14.95 2.15
C LEU A 127 4.23 -15.74 2.26
N ALA A 128 3.07 -15.17 1.95
CA ALA A 128 1.77 -15.69 2.39
C ALA A 128 0.96 -16.38 1.29
N HIS A 129 0.70 -15.69 0.18
CA HIS A 129 -0.29 -16.05 -0.84
C HIS A 129 0.25 -16.05 -2.26
N LYS A 130 1.48 -15.60 -2.51
CA LYS A 130 2.13 -15.54 -3.84
C LYS A 130 1.38 -14.68 -4.87
N GLY A 131 0.39 -13.92 -4.43
CA GLY A 131 -0.38 -13.04 -5.29
C GLY A 131 0.39 -11.77 -5.65
N ALA A 132 -0.07 -11.11 -6.69
CA ALA A 132 0.44 -9.86 -7.20
C ALA A 132 -0.61 -8.74 -7.10
N GLN A 133 -0.14 -7.51 -7.11
CA GLN A 133 -0.97 -6.32 -7.17
C GLN A 133 -0.33 -5.25 -8.03
N ALA A 134 -1.17 -4.35 -8.56
CA ALA A 134 -0.74 -3.14 -9.23
C ALA A 134 -1.55 -1.95 -8.71
N LYS A 135 -0.90 -0.83 -8.44
CA LYS A 135 -1.52 0.42 -8.02
C LYS A 135 -1.14 1.52 -8.99
N LEU A 136 -2.12 2.19 -9.58
CA LEU A 136 -1.94 3.39 -10.39
C LEU A 136 -2.61 4.55 -9.67
N ARG A 137 -1.84 5.56 -9.28
CA ARG A 137 -2.32 6.70 -8.51
C ARG A 137 -1.98 8.01 -9.20
N TYR A 138 -2.88 8.98 -9.07
CA TYR A 138 -2.61 10.39 -9.32
C TYR A 138 -2.92 11.18 -8.05
N ALA A 139 -1.95 11.95 -7.57
CA ALA A 139 -2.13 12.92 -6.50
C ALA A 139 -1.87 14.33 -7.04
N HIS A 140 -2.77 15.27 -6.74
CA HIS A 140 -2.70 16.63 -7.23
C HIS A 140 -2.29 17.59 -6.12
N ASP A 141 -1.35 18.47 -6.36
CA ASP A 141 -0.77 19.38 -5.38
C ASP A 141 -1.55 20.70 -5.34
N LEU A 142 -2.49 20.83 -4.40
CA LEU A 142 -3.18 22.10 -4.21
C LEU A 142 -2.30 23.09 -3.44
N VAL A 143 -2.07 24.25 -4.07
CA VAL A 143 -1.33 25.39 -3.48
C VAL A 143 -2.01 25.91 -2.20
N LEU A 144 -3.32 25.72 -2.08
CA LEU A 144 -4.08 26.13 -0.91
C LEU A 144 -3.95 25.09 0.22
N GLY A 145 -2.85 25.16 0.97
CA GLY A 145 -2.73 24.48 2.27
C GLY A 145 -2.13 23.08 2.28
N ARG A 146 -1.29 22.72 1.29
CA ARG A 146 -0.58 21.41 1.25
C ARG A 146 -1.58 20.24 1.40
N VAL A 147 -2.67 20.35 0.64
CA VAL A 147 -3.72 19.35 0.56
C VAL A 147 -3.56 18.67 -0.78
N HIS A 148 -3.58 17.34 -0.77
CA HIS A 148 -3.31 16.53 -1.94
C HIS A 148 -4.48 15.56 -2.17
N PRO A 149 -5.54 15.99 -2.89
CA PRO A 149 -6.54 15.05 -3.35
C PRO A 149 -5.90 14.03 -4.28
N PHE A 150 -6.39 12.80 -4.23
CA PHE A 150 -5.88 11.72 -5.07
C PHE A 150 -6.98 10.77 -5.51
N ALA A 151 -6.69 10.08 -6.61
CA ALA A 151 -7.40 8.91 -7.07
C ALA A 151 -6.40 7.78 -7.35
N GLU A 152 -6.79 6.55 -7.05
CA GLU A 152 -5.96 5.36 -7.17
C GLU A 152 -6.80 4.19 -7.67
N LEU A 153 -6.33 3.54 -8.72
CA LEU A 153 -6.84 2.26 -9.20
C LEU A 153 -5.92 1.15 -8.69
N GLN A 154 -6.49 0.15 -8.06
CA GLN A 154 -5.79 -1.03 -7.57
C GLN A 154 -6.31 -2.28 -8.29
N TRP A 155 -5.39 -3.09 -8.79
CA TRP A 155 -5.67 -4.44 -9.27
C TRP A 155 -5.04 -5.47 -8.34
N LEU A 156 -5.77 -6.55 -8.10
CA LEU A 156 -5.34 -7.71 -7.34
C LEU A 156 -5.42 -8.94 -8.24
N SER A 157 -4.36 -9.75 -8.24
CA SER A 157 -4.41 -11.07 -8.87
C SER A 157 -5.42 -11.97 -8.15
N ALA A 158 -5.98 -12.96 -8.85
CA ALA A 158 -6.78 -14.03 -8.26
C ALA A 158 -6.18 -14.63 -6.97
N ASP A 159 -4.91 -15.04 -7.00
CA ASP A 159 -4.21 -15.60 -5.82
C ASP A 159 -4.24 -14.68 -4.59
N MET A 160 -4.29 -13.36 -4.78
CA MET A 160 -4.38 -12.38 -3.69
C MET A 160 -5.83 -12.19 -3.25
N ALA A 161 -6.75 -11.96 -4.18
CA ALA A 161 -8.15 -11.75 -3.87
C ALA A 161 -8.76 -13.00 -3.19
N ASP A 162 -8.52 -14.18 -3.76
CA ASP A 162 -8.97 -15.47 -3.20
C ASP A 162 -8.41 -15.73 -1.80
N TYR A 163 -7.19 -15.24 -1.51
CA TYR A 163 -6.60 -15.38 -0.18
C TYR A 163 -7.35 -14.59 0.89
N TYR A 164 -7.72 -13.34 0.61
CA TYR A 164 -8.38 -12.48 1.59
C TYR A 164 -9.89 -12.71 1.66
N VAL A 165 -10.54 -12.84 0.50
CA VAL A 165 -12.01 -12.86 0.40
C VAL A 165 -12.58 -14.19 -0.09
N GLY A 166 -11.74 -15.17 -0.40
CA GLY A 166 -12.18 -16.53 -0.75
C GLY A 166 -12.69 -17.32 0.46
N VAL A 167 -13.47 -18.36 0.16
CA VAL A 167 -13.92 -19.36 1.12
C VAL A 167 -13.54 -20.74 0.60
N ASN A 168 -12.59 -21.38 1.27
CA ASN A 168 -12.12 -22.71 0.90
C ASN A 168 -13.12 -23.80 1.31
N ALA A 169 -12.99 -24.98 0.72
CA ALA A 169 -13.93 -26.10 0.93
C ALA A 169 -14.05 -26.53 2.41
N ASP A 170 -12.98 -26.38 3.18
CA ASP A 170 -12.90 -26.65 4.61
C ASP A 170 -13.44 -25.52 5.49
N GLU A 171 -13.76 -24.37 4.90
CA GLU A 171 -14.34 -23.19 5.57
C GLU A 171 -15.84 -23.01 5.27
N VAL A 172 -16.43 -23.90 4.45
CA VAL A 172 -17.83 -23.83 4.04
C VAL A 172 -18.77 -24.14 5.20
N THR A 173 -19.80 -23.31 5.34
CA THR A 173 -20.94 -23.58 6.22
C THR A 173 -22.26 -23.32 5.49
N VAL A 174 -23.39 -23.63 6.12
CA VAL A 174 -24.72 -23.38 5.53
C VAL A 174 -24.93 -21.90 5.17
N GLY A 175 -24.34 -20.97 5.92
CA GLY A 175 -24.44 -19.53 5.69
C GLY A 175 -23.26 -18.89 4.95
N ARG A 176 -22.21 -19.67 4.64
CA ARG A 176 -20.97 -19.21 4.01
C ARG A 176 -20.56 -20.25 2.94
N PRO A 177 -21.12 -20.16 1.72
CA PRO A 177 -20.78 -21.09 0.65
C PRO A 177 -19.33 -20.89 0.18
N ALA A 178 -18.78 -21.89 -0.53
CA ALA A 178 -17.47 -21.76 -1.16
C ALA A 178 -17.48 -20.60 -2.16
N TYR A 179 -16.38 -19.86 -2.21
CA TYR A 179 -16.24 -18.67 -3.04
C TYR A 179 -14.80 -18.51 -3.49
N GLN A 180 -14.62 -18.09 -4.74
CA GLN A 180 -13.35 -17.70 -5.35
C GLN A 180 -13.64 -16.40 -6.11
N ALA A 181 -12.96 -15.32 -5.74
CA ALA A 181 -13.08 -13.99 -6.31
C ALA A 181 -12.54 -13.95 -7.75
N GLY A 182 -11.41 -14.60 -8.01
CA GLY A 182 -10.63 -14.32 -9.21
C GLY A 182 -9.96 -12.94 -9.13
N ASP A 183 -9.56 -12.37 -10.28
CA ASP A 183 -8.95 -11.03 -10.30
C ASP A 183 -9.94 -9.96 -9.84
N ALA A 184 -9.45 -8.98 -9.08
CA ALA A 184 -10.28 -7.92 -8.50
C ALA A 184 -9.73 -6.52 -8.79
N LEU A 185 -10.64 -5.55 -8.87
CA LEU A 185 -10.33 -4.13 -9.02
C LEU A 185 -10.93 -3.31 -7.88
N GLY A 186 -10.16 -2.34 -7.40
CA GLY A 186 -10.58 -1.35 -6.41
C GLY A 186 -10.29 0.06 -6.89
N LEU A 187 -11.24 0.98 -6.69
CA LEU A 187 -11.05 2.40 -6.92
C LEU A 187 -11.04 3.12 -5.58
N LYS A 188 -9.92 3.77 -5.27
CA LYS A 188 -9.75 4.58 -4.08
C LYS A 188 -9.69 6.07 -4.45
N ALA A 189 -10.40 6.89 -3.69
CA ALA A 189 -10.28 8.34 -3.77
C ALA A 189 -10.14 8.91 -2.35
N GLY A 190 -9.34 9.96 -2.22
CA GLY A 190 -9.08 10.52 -0.90
C GLY A 190 -8.36 11.85 -0.95
N VAL A 191 -8.01 12.31 0.24
CA VAL A 191 -7.28 13.56 0.44
C VAL A 191 -6.23 13.31 1.51
N THR A 192 -4.99 13.70 1.25
CA THR A 192 -3.96 13.83 2.28
C THR A 192 -3.67 15.29 2.55
N PHE A 193 -3.14 15.62 3.72
CA PHE A 193 -2.73 16.97 4.06
C PHE A 193 -1.47 16.97 4.91
N GLU A 194 -0.68 18.03 4.76
CA GLU A 194 0.54 18.26 5.53
C GLU A 194 0.54 19.68 6.08
N TYR A 195 0.57 19.85 7.39
CA TYR A 195 0.55 21.17 8.02
C TYR A 195 1.82 21.40 8.85
N PRO A 196 2.75 22.28 8.42
CA PRO A 196 3.94 22.60 9.19
C PRO A 196 3.54 23.40 10.44
N LEU A 197 3.58 22.75 11.61
CA LEU A 197 3.35 23.42 12.91
C LEU A 197 4.53 24.31 13.28
N THR A 198 5.75 23.85 12.99
CA THR A 198 7.00 24.59 13.20
C THR A 198 7.94 24.35 12.01
N ARG A 199 9.17 24.90 12.07
CA ARG A 199 10.19 24.63 11.05
C ARG A 199 10.61 23.16 10.95
N ASN A 200 10.44 22.40 12.03
CA ASN A 200 10.94 21.03 12.16
C ASN A 200 9.83 20.02 12.48
N LEU A 201 8.57 20.46 12.60
CA LEU A 201 7.44 19.61 12.98
C LEU A 201 6.28 19.83 12.03
N THR A 202 5.85 18.76 11.37
CA THR A 202 4.72 18.74 10.45
C THR A 202 3.68 17.78 10.97
N VAL A 203 2.42 18.21 11.00
CA VAL A 203 1.26 17.32 11.15
C VAL A 203 0.93 16.77 9.78
N LEU A 204 0.67 15.48 9.72
CA LEU A 204 0.24 14.80 8.51
C LEU A 204 -1.06 14.06 8.77
N GLY A 205 -1.86 13.89 7.74
CA GLY A 205 -3.05 13.09 7.82
C GLY A 205 -3.64 12.81 6.45
N GLY A 206 -4.60 11.91 6.44
CA GLY A 206 -5.35 11.59 5.24
C GLY A 206 -6.59 10.80 5.55
N VAL A 207 -7.52 10.86 4.60
CA VAL A 207 -8.73 10.05 4.59
C VAL A 207 -8.96 9.53 3.17
N GLY A 208 -9.49 8.32 3.07
CA GLY A 208 -9.76 7.66 1.79
C GLY A 208 -11.02 6.82 1.85
N LEU A 209 -11.64 6.65 0.68
CA LEU A 209 -12.72 5.72 0.42
C LEU A 209 -12.29 4.78 -0.69
N THR A 210 -12.46 3.48 -0.49
CA THR A 210 -12.15 2.44 -1.49
C THR A 210 -13.42 1.68 -1.80
N GLY A 211 -13.85 1.72 -3.06
CA GLY A 211 -14.91 0.86 -3.58
C GLY A 211 -14.31 -0.31 -4.35
N TRP A 212 -14.76 -1.52 -4.07
CA TRP A 212 -14.31 -2.73 -4.76
C TRP A 212 -15.34 -3.21 -5.79
N ASP A 213 -14.88 -3.99 -6.76
CA ASP A 213 -15.75 -4.67 -7.73
C ASP A 213 -16.38 -5.96 -7.17
N SER A 214 -17.20 -6.60 -8.01
CA SER A 214 -17.98 -7.78 -7.63
C SER A 214 -17.12 -8.98 -7.21
N ALA A 215 -15.86 -9.05 -7.63
CA ALA A 215 -14.96 -10.12 -7.19
C ALA A 215 -14.71 -10.06 -5.67
N VAL A 216 -14.74 -8.86 -5.08
CA VAL A 216 -14.63 -8.69 -3.63
C VAL A 216 -16.02 -8.60 -2.99
N THR A 217 -16.92 -7.80 -3.54
CA THR A 217 -18.20 -7.49 -2.86
C THR A 217 -19.19 -8.65 -2.88
N ASP A 218 -19.10 -9.58 -3.84
CA ASP A 218 -19.97 -10.77 -3.86
C ASP A 218 -19.48 -11.89 -2.94
N SER A 219 -18.32 -11.71 -2.28
CA SER A 219 -17.83 -12.66 -1.30
C SER A 219 -18.80 -12.79 -0.12
N PRO A 220 -19.16 -14.01 0.30
CA PRO A 220 -20.10 -14.21 1.41
C PRO A 220 -19.55 -13.81 2.78
N ILE A 221 -18.27 -13.40 2.86
CA ILE A 221 -17.62 -12.92 4.08
C ILE A 221 -17.39 -11.41 4.08
N VAL A 222 -17.77 -10.70 3.02
CA VAL A 222 -17.69 -9.24 2.89
C VAL A 222 -19.08 -8.65 3.06
N ASP A 223 -19.21 -7.57 3.84
CA ASP A 223 -20.50 -6.86 4.03
C ASP A 223 -20.44 -5.37 3.67
N ARG A 224 -19.32 -4.92 3.08
CA ARG A 224 -19.07 -3.54 2.66
C ARG A 224 -18.62 -3.46 1.22
N ASP A 225 -19.39 -2.71 0.42
CA ASP A 225 -18.99 -2.37 -0.94
C ASP A 225 -17.93 -1.26 -0.98
N VAL A 226 -18.01 -0.35 0.00
CA VAL A 226 -17.09 0.77 0.17
C VAL A 226 -16.59 0.80 1.60
N ILE A 227 -15.27 0.82 1.76
CA ILE A 227 -14.59 0.98 3.05
C ILE A 227 -13.90 2.33 3.12
N TRP A 228 -13.74 2.84 4.35
CA TRP A 228 -12.95 4.03 4.61
C TRP A 228 -11.67 3.69 5.37
N ASP A 229 -10.65 4.50 5.14
CA ASP A 229 -9.43 4.53 5.94
C ASP A 229 -9.04 5.96 6.24
N GLY A 230 -8.25 6.15 7.27
CA GLY A 230 -7.64 7.42 7.57
C GLY A 230 -6.45 7.30 8.49
N TYR A 231 -5.62 8.32 8.52
CA TYR A 231 -4.47 8.38 9.41
C TYR A 231 -4.22 9.80 9.87
N ALA A 232 -3.56 9.92 11.02
CA ALA A 232 -3.06 11.17 11.55
C ALA A 232 -1.73 10.92 12.25
N GLY A 233 -0.79 11.84 12.07
CA GLY A 233 0.56 11.67 12.57
C GLY A 233 1.35 12.95 12.64
N LEU A 234 2.58 12.78 13.12
CA LEU A 234 3.56 13.84 13.27
C LEU A 234 4.85 13.41 12.57
N ASN A 235 5.52 14.37 11.95
CA ASN A 235 6.80 14.17 11.29
C ASN A 235 7.79 15.24 11.75
N LEU A 236 8.97 14.79 12.19
CA LEU A 236 10.08 15.62 12.61
C LEU A 236 11.12 15.68 11.50
N LEU A 237 11.56 16.89 11.15
CA LEU A 237 12.63 17.15 10.16
C LEU A 237 13.90 17.64 10.88
N TRP A 238 15.08 17.14 10.50
CA TRP A 238 16.38 17.56 11.06
C TRP A 238 17.46 17.81 10.01
#